data_AF-A0A8T4SKS5-F1
#
_entry.id   AF-A0A8T4SKS5-F1
#
_cell.length_a   1.000
_cell.length_b   1.000
_cell.length_c   1.000
_cell.angle_alpha   90.00
_cell.angle_beta   90.00
_cell.angle_gamma   90.00
#
_symmetry.space_group_name_H-M   'P 1'
#
loop_
_entity.id
_entity.type
_entity.pdbx_description
1 polymer ?
#
loop_
_entity_poly.entity_id
_entity_poly.type
_entity_poly.pdbx_seq_one_letter_code
_entity_poly.pdbx_strand_id
1 'polypeptide(L)'
;MKKLHKLAVAYVQNYLSFLFLNPLFSQNINNVYLYGSAVRDELTDNSDIDVFIDCSPKQEKEIENAARAASSRFYVSKDYEKWKQFKFTYPLSIHAGTLANWQLKTSVASEGILLYSKSMSITSSLRMVLFILTLPLNKKKYLRFVRRMHGRKEKGYKEHGLLKEVGGKKLSGNVIIVPKENQHKVMSYLLKEKVDYSFKEISVFE
;
A
#
# COMPACT_ATOMS: atom_id res chain seq x y z
N MET A 1 -22.17 -15.22 -3.75
CA MET A 1 -21.70 -15.04 -2.36
C MET A 1 -21.46 -13.56 -2.12
N LYS A 2 -22.05 -12.97 -1.07
CA LYS A 2 -21.66 -11.61 -0.65
C LYS A 2 -20.20 -11.66 -0.24
N LYS A 3 -19.38 -10.75 -0.75
CA LYS A 3 -17.98 -10.58 -0.33
C LYS A 3 -17.98 -10.14 1.14
N LEU A 4 -17.64 -11.02 2.08
CA LEU A 4 -17.71 -10.76 3.52
C LEU A 4 -16.82 -9.59 3.93
N HIS A 5 -15.66 -9.43 3.30
CA HIS A 5 -14.77 -8.30 3.52
C HIS A 5 -15.46 -6.95 3.27
N LYS A 6 -16.40 -6.84 2.31
CA LYS A 6 -17.14 -5.58 2.08
C LYS A 6 -18.05 -5.23 3.24
N LEU A 7 -18.69 -6.23 3.84
CA LEU A 7 -19.50 -6.04 5.04
C LEU A 7 -18.62 -5.70 6.24
N ALA A 8 -17.47 -6.36 6.39
CA ALA A 8 -16.50 -6.04 7.43
C ALA A 8 -16.01 -4.60 7.32
N VAL A 9 -15.64 -4.14 6.12
CA VAL A 9 -15.25 -2.73 5.88
C VAL A 9 -16.36 -1.78 6.29
N ALA A 10 -17.61 -2.01 5.84
CA ALA A 10 -18.73 -1.14 6.17
C ALA A 10 -19.05 -1.15 7.68
N TYR A 11 -18.96 -2.31 8.32
CA TYR A 11 -19.17 -2.49 9.76
C TYR A 11 -18.13 -1.74 10.58
N VAL A 12 -16.85 -1.91 10.24
CA VAL A 12 -15.76 -1.22 10.93
C VAL A 12 -15.81 0.28 10.65
N GLN A 13 -16.10 0.73 9.42
CA GLN A 13 -16.28 2.15 9.13
C GLN A 13 -17.40 2.80 9.97
N ASN A 14 -18.50 2.07 10.19
CA ASN A 14 -19.55 2.53 11.10
C ASN A 14 -19.01 2.65 12.53
N TYR A 15 -18.32 1.63 13.03
CA TYR A 15 -17.64 1.69 14.34
C TYR A 15 -16.66 2.87 14.45
N LEU A 16 -15.89 3.18 13.41
CA LEU A 16 -14.94 4.30 13.42
C LEU A 16 -15.64 5.63 13.71
N SER A 17 -16.91 5.81 13.30
CA SER A 17 -17.66 7.02 13.66
C SER A 17 -17.77 7.21 15.18
N PHE A 18 -17.90 6.12 15.96
CA PHE A 18 -17.95 6.14 17.43
C PHE A 18 -16.57 6.33 18.07
N LEU A 19 -15.53 5.84 17.38
CA LEU A 19 -14.14 6.01 17.75
C LEU A 19 -13.75 7.49 17.66
N PHE A 20 -14.07 8.14 16.55
CA PHE A 20 -13.74 9.54 16.26
C PHE A 20 -14.55 10.57 17.05
N LEU A 21 -15.60 10.17 17.78
CA LEU A 21 -16.26 11.04 18.76
C LEU A 21 -15.32 11.43 19.90
N ASN A 22 -14.27 10.64 20.18
CA ASN A 22 -13.27 10.99 21.16
C ASN A 22 -12.17 11.85 20.51
N PRO A 23 -11.97 13.12 20.96
CA PRO A 23 -10.98 14.04 20.38
C PRO A 23 -9.55 13.51 20.39
N LEU A 24 -9.25 12.54 21.26
CA LEU A 24 -7.94 11.90 21.32
C LEU A 24 -7.54 11.27 19.98
N PHE A 25 -8.50 10.71 19.24
CA PHE A 25 -8.22 10.02 17.98
C PHE A 25 -7.86 10.97 16.85
N SER A 26 -8.47 12.16 16.78
CA SER A 26 -8.19 13.11 15.70
C SER A 26 -6.75 13.68 15.74
N GLN A 27 -6.14 13.69 16.94
CA GLN A 27 -4.79 14.21 17.13
C GLN A 27 -3.72 13.11 17.10
N ASN A 28 -4.03 11.91 17.57
CA ASN A 28 -3.00 10.95 18.00
C ASN A 28 -2.94 9.64 17.21
N ILE A 29 -3.80 9.46 16.20
CA ILE A 29 -3.70 8.29 15.32
C ILE A 29 -3.15 8.69 13.94
N ASN A 30 -2.30 7.83 13.40
CA ASN A 30 -1.76 7.97 12.06
C ASN A 30 -2.64 7.22 11.07
N ASN A 31 -2.90 5.94 11.33
CA ASN A 31 -3.62 5.05 10.43
C ASN A 31 -4.56 4.12 11.20
N VAL A 32 -5.61 3.63 10.53
CA VAL A 32 -6.44 2.53 11.03
C VAL A 32 -6.57 1.48 9.96
N TYR A 33 -6.30 0.23 10.31
CA TYR A 33 -6.31 -0.92 9.42
C TYR A 33 -7.34 -1.95 9.87
N LEU A 34 -8.09 -2.50 8.93
CA LEU A 34 -8.80 -3.76 9.08
C LEU A 34 -7.88 -4.88 8.58
N TYR A 35 -7.73 -5.96 9.33
CA TYR A 35 -6.88 -7.08 8.94
C TYR A 35 -7.47 -8.42 9.38
N GLY A 36 -6.71 -9.50 9.23
CA GLY A 36 -7.10 -10.83 9.70
C GLY A 36 -8.13 -11.53 8.82
N SER A 37 -8.90 -12.43 9.44
CA SER A 37 -9.86 -13.33 8.77
C SER A 37 -10.95 -12.56 8.00
N ALA A 38 -11.34 -11.38 8.50
CA ALA A 38 -12.30 -10.49 7.88
C ALA A 38 -11.89 -10.02 6.48
N VAL A 39 -10.59 -9.79 6.26
CA VAL A 39 -10.08 -9.34 4.95
C VAL A 39 -9.88 -10.50 3.99
N ARG A 40 -9.49 -11.66 4.51
CA ARG A 40 -9.28 -12.88 3.71
C ARG A 40 -10.57 -13.61 3.31
N ASP A 41 -11.74 -13.06 3.67
CA ASP A 41 -13.05 -13.71 3.49
C ASP A 41 -13.16 -15.07 4.24
N GLU A 42 -12.48 -15.20 5.39
CA GLU A 42 -12.36 -16.43 6.20
C GLU A 42 -13.12 -16.34 7.54
N LEU A 43 -14.10 -15.44 7.67
CA LEU A 43 -14.90 -15.32 8.90
C LEU A 43 -15.75 -16.58 9.14
N THR A 44 -15.66 -17.09 10.36
CA THR A 44 -16.50 -18.17 10.91
C THR A 44 -17.34 -17.62 12.05
N ASP A 45 -18.36 -18.34 12.52
CA ASP A 45 -19.25 -17.88 13.59
C ASP A 45 -18.53 -17.51 14.91
N ASN A 46 -17.34 -18.05 15.13
CA ASN A 46 -16.50 -17.78 16.31
C ASN A 46 -15.40 -16.74 16.06
N SER A 47 -15.35 -16.16 14.85
CA SER A 47 -14.34 -15.17 14.50
C SER A 47 -14.63 -13.81 15.14
N ASP A 48 -13.58 -13.06 15.37
CA ASP A 48 -13.60 -11.63 15.62
C ASP A 48 -13.18 -10.84 14.37
N ILE A 49 -13.40 -9.53 14.41
CA ILE A 49 -12.94 -8.59 13.41
C ILE A 49 -11.77 -7.81 14.00
N ASP A 50 -10.59 -8.05 13.44
CA ASP A 50 -9.35 -7.42 13.86
C ASP A 50 -9.19 -6.01 13.29
N VAL A 51 -8.98 -5.03 14.17
CA VAL A 51 -8.71 -3.65 13.81
C VAL A 51 -7.45 -3.17 14.51
N PHE A 52 -6.52 -2.64 13.72
CA PHE A 52 -5.26 -2.11 14.23
C PHE A 52 -5.22 -0.58 14.08
N ILE A 53 -4.86 0.11 15.16
CA ILE A 53 -4.75 1.56 15.22
C ILE A 53 -3.28 1.93 15.37
N ASP A 54 -2.71 2.51 14.32
CA ASP A 54 -1.32 2.95 14.28
C ASP A 54 -1.17 4.28 15.01
N CYS A 55 -0.46 4.25 16.12
CA CYS A 55 -0.23 5.38 17.01
C CYS A 55 1.16 5.38 17.64
N SER A 56 1.49 6.46 18.35
CA SER A 56 2.75 6.51 19.08
C SER A 56 2.76 5.53 20.27
N PRO A 57 3.90 4.91 20.62
CA PRO A 57 3.96 3.96 21.74
C PRO A 57 3.54 4.58 23.08
N LYS A 58 3.73 5.89 23.24
CA LYS A 58 3.37 6.62 24.46
C LYS A 58 1.86 6.71 24.68
N GLN A 59 1.07 6.57 23.62
CA GLN A 59 -0.39 6.78 23.63
C GLN A 59 -1.18 5.48 23.48
N GLU A 60 -0.49 4.36 23.28
CA GLU A 60 -1.07 3.03 23.04
C GLU A 60 -2.17 2.68 24.05
N LYS A 61 -1.82 2.68 25.35
CA LYS A 61 -2.77 2.33 26.43
C LYS A 61 -3.97 3.27 26.50
N GLU A 62 -3.77 4.55 26.21
CA GLU A 62 -4.83 5.55 26.24
C GLU A 62 -5.80 5.35 25.06
N ILE A 63 -5.26 5.08 23.88
CA ILE A 63 -6.01 4.76 22.67
C ILE A 63 -6.80 3.46 22.84
N GLU A 64 -6.21 2.41 23.40
CA GLU A 64 -6.92 1.15 23.67
C GLU A 64 -8.10 1.35 24.62
N ASN A 65 -7.90 2.08 25.72
CA ASN A 65 -8.98 2.38 26.66
C ASN A 65 -10.11 3.19 25.99
N ALA A 66 -9.75 4.17 25.17
CA ALA A 66 -10.70 4.97 24.43
C ALA A 66 -11.46 4.15 23.37
N ALA A 67 -10.79 3.20 22.72
CA ALA A 67 -11.38 2.27 21.76
C ALA A 67 -12.33 1.26 22.44
N ARG A 68 -12.00 0.78 23.64
CA ARG A 68 -12.91 -0.04 24.46
C ARG A 68 -14.18 0.74 24.80
N ALA A 69 -14.04 1.99 25.24
CA ALA A 69 -15.19 2.84 25.52
C ALA A 69 -16.04 3.10 24.25
N ALA A 70 -15.40 3.27 23.09
CA ALA A 70 -16.10 3.38 21.80
C ALA A 70 -16.86 2.11 21.43
N SER A 71 -16.27 0.94 21.69
CA SER A 71 -16.89 -0.37 21.44
C SER A 71 -18.15 -0.55 22.28
N SER A 72 -18.08 -0.22 23.57
CA SER A 72 -19.25 -0.24 24.46
C SER A 72 -20.38 0.66 23.95
N ARG A 73 -20.07 1.87 23.45
CA ARG A 73 -21.07 2.77 22.86
C ARG A 73 -21.66 2.22 21.57
N PHE A 74 -20.82 1.64 20.72
CA PHE A 74 -21.25 1.08 19.44
C PHE A 74 -22.24 -0.06 19.65
N TYR A 75 -21.94 -1.02 20.53
CA TYR A 75 -22.79 -2.21 20.74
C TYR A 75 -24.17 -1.92 21.36
N VAL A 76 -24.36 -0.76 22.00
CA VAL A 76 -25.67 -0.33 22.53
C VAL A 76 -26.36 0.70 21.63
N SER A 77 -25.76 1.04 20.48
CA SER A 77 -26.28 2.06 19.58
C SER A 77 -27.38 1.54 18.65
N LYS A 78 -28.21 2.45 18.14
CA LYS A 78 -29.19 2.15 17.07
C LYS A 78 -28.52 1.68 15.78
N ASP A 79 -27.25 2.03 15.56
CA ASP A 79 -26.51 1.60 14.38
C ASP A 79 -26.12 0.12 14.48
N TYR A 80 -25.76 -0.36 15.66
CA TYR A 80 -25.52 -1.79 15.90
C TYR A 80 -26.80 -2.63 15.79
N GLU A 81 -27.96 -2.09 16.20
CA GLU A 81 -29.26 -2.76 15.98
C GLU A 81 -29.53 -3.05 14.49
N LYS A 82 -29.12 -2.17 13.58
CA LYS A 82 -29.22 -2.42 12.13
C LYS A 82 -28.35 -3.62 11.72
N TRP A 83 -27.15 -3.75 12.29
CA TRP A 83 -26.25 -4.86 12.02
C TRP A 83 -26.74 -6.21 12.53
N LYS A 84 -27.52 -6.23 13.62
CA LYS A 84 -28.25 -7.44 14.06
C LYS A 84 -29.24 -7.92 13.00
N GLN A 85 -29.94 -7.00 12.32
CA GLN A 85 -30.85 -7.35 11.22
C GLN A 85 -30.10 -7.93 10.02
N PHE A 86 -28.87 -7.47 9.77
CA PHE A 86 -27.98 -8.03 8.75
C PHE A 86 -27.30 -9.35 9.16
N LYS A 87 -27.48 -9.80 10.41
CA LYS A 87 -26.79 -10.96 11.01
C LYS A 87 -25.26 -10.85 10.89
N PHE A 88 -24.73 -9.63 11.02
CA PHE A 88 -23.30 -9.34 10.94
C PHE A 88 -22.88 -8.65 12.23
N THR A 89 -22.68 -9.43 13.29
CA THR A 89 -22.52 -8.96 14.68
C THR A 89 -21.23 -9.45 15.32
N TYR A 90 -20.18 -9.64 14.51
CA TYR A 90 -18.89 -10.10 14.99
C TYR A 90 -18.29 -9.13 16.02
N PRO A 91 -17.67 -9.66 17.09
CA PRO A 91 -16.96 -8.84 18.05
C PRO A 91 -15.76 -8.16 17.38
N LEU A 92 -15.51 -6.91 17.73
CA LEU A 92 -14.33 -6.15 17.31
C LEU A 92 -13.20 -6.40 18.30
N SER A 93 -12.07 -6.89 17.79
CA SER A 93 -10.80 -6.94 18.51
C SER A 93 -9.96 -5.73 18.07
N ILE A 94 -9.81 -4.76 18.98
CA ILE A 94 -9.09 -3.53 18.70
C ILE A 94 -7.73 -3.57 19.38
N HIS A 95 -6.70 -3.35 18.58
CA HIS A 95 -5.33 -3.26 19.07
C HIS A 95 -4.70 -1.93 18.63
N ALA A 96 -3.90 -1.32 19.50
CA ALA A 96 -3.22 -0.06 19.21
C ALA A 96 -1.71 -0.19 19.43
N GLY A 97 -0.92 0.59 18.70
CA GLY A 97 0.53 0.65 18.86
C GLY A 97 1.21 1.12 17.59
N THR A 98 2.53 0.94 17.48
CA THR A 98 3.29 1.38 16.29
C THR A 98 3.40 0.27 15.26
N LEU A 99 2.92 0.50 14.04
CA LEU A 99 2.90 -0.52 12.96
C LEU A 99 4.29 -1.14 12.73
N ALA A 100 5.35 -0.33 12.79
CA ALA A 100 6.72 -0.78 12.54
C ALA A 100 7.19 -1.87 13.52
N ASN A 101 6.67 -1.89 14.75
CA ASN A 101 7.06 -2.80 15.83
C ASN A 101 6.02 -3.90 16.07
N TRP A 102 4.95 -3.95 15.27
CA TRP A 102 3.85 -4.88 15.47
C TRP A 102 4.22 -6.30 15.06
N GLN A 103 3.91 -7.30 15.89
CA GLN A 103 4.22 -8.72 15.60
C GLN A 103 3.56 -9.21 14.31
N LEU A 104 2.35 -8.73 14.00
CA LEU A 104 1.60 -9.00 12.77
C LEU A 104 1.79 -7.93 11.67
N LYS A 105 2.85 -7.11 11.74
CA LYS A 105 3.14 -6.04 10.76
C LYS A 105 3.04 -6.54 9.33
N THR A 106 3.59 -7.72 9.04
CA THR A 106 3.57 -8.28 7.68
C THR A 106 2.15 -8.55 7.20
N SER A 107 1.26 -9.09 8.05
CA SER A 107 -0.14 -9.34 7.67
C SER A 107 -0.92 -8.05 7.48
N VAL A 108 -0.75 -7.07 8.38
CA VAL A 108 -1.39 -5.75 8.25
C VAL A 108 -0.89 -5.00 7.03
N ALA A 109 0.42 -5.04 6.75
CA ALA A 109 1.03 -4.31 5.63
C ALA A 109 0.81 -4.96 4.27
N SER A 110 0.72 -6.30 4.21
CA SER A 110 0.53 -7.02 2.93
C SER A 110 -0.93 -7.19 2.54
N GLU A 111 -1.81 -7.44 3.52
CA GLU A 111 -3.21 -7.81 3.27
C GLU A 111 -4.21 -6.86 3.91
N GLY A 112 -3.80 -6.02 4.87
CA GLY A 112 -4.71 -5.14 5.59
C GLY A 112 -5.38 -4.09 4.68
N ILE A 113 -6.64 -3.77 4.99
CA ILE A 113 -7.38 -2.68 4.35
C ILE A 113 -7.19 -1.42 5.20
N LEU A 114 -6.55 -0.40 4.63
CA LEU A 114 -6.46 0.93 5.24
C LEU A 114 -7.84 1.60 5.25
N LEU A 115 -8.40 1.83 6.44
CA LEU A 115 -9.69 2.46 6.65
C LEU A 115 -9.61 3.96 6.95
N TYR A 116 -8.50 4.41 7.54
CA TYR A 116 -8.24 5.81 7.85
C TYR A 116 -6.74 6.11 7.80
N SER A 117 -6.38 7.32 7.35
CA SER A 117 -5.01 7.85 7.29
C SER A 117 -5.04 9.34 7.59
N LYS A 118 -4.35 9.79 8.65
CA LYS A 118 -4.27 11.21 9.04
C LYS A 118 -3.40 12.00 8.07
N SER A 119 -2.23 11.45 7.71
CA SER A 119 -1.48 11.93 6.56
C SER A 119 -1.68 10.92 5.44
N MET A 120 -2.08 11.37 4.26
CA MET A 120 -2.07 10.52 3.07
C MET A 120 -0.64 10.43 2.55
N SER A 121 0.28 9.98 3.41
CA SER A 121 1.46 9.29 2.90
C SER A 121 0.92 7.95 2.45
N ILE A 122 0.42 7.88 1.22
CA ILE A 122 0.34 6.63 0.46
C ILE A 122 1.62 5.91 0.86
N THR A 123 1.54 4.81 1.60
CA THR A 123 2.67 3.89 1.73
C THR A 123 3.03 3.62 0.30
N SER A 124 4.04 4.34 -0.20
CA SER A 124 4.22 4.51 -1.63
C SER A 124 4.80 3.20 -2.06
N SER A 125 3.92 2.23 -2.34
CA SER A 125 4.21 1.18 -3.27
C SER A 125 4.77 1.93 -4.45
N LEU A 126 6.08 1.92 -4.59
CA LEU A 126 6.74 2.61 -5.68
C LEU A 126 6.24 1.84 -6.88
N ARG A 127 5.29 2.46 -7.60
CA ARG A 127 4.74 1.88 -8.81
C ARG A 127 5.85 1.97 -9.80
N MET A 128 6.45 0.83 -10.08
CA MET A 128 7.56 0.72 -10.99
C MET A 128 7.07 0.00 -12.23
N VAL A 129 7.67 0.32 -13.36
CA VAL A 129 7.43 -0.35 -14.63
C VAL A 129 8.70 -1.08 -15.00
N LEU A 130 8.58 -2.40 -15.08
CA LEU A 130 9.63 -3.28 -15.58
C LEU A 130 9.53 -3.32 -17.11
N PHE A 131 10.58 -2.93 -17.81
CA PHE A 131 10.68 -3.10 -19.26
C PHE A 131 11.62 -4.25 -19.59
N ILE A 132 11.18 -5.12 -20.49
CA ILE A 132 11.98 -6.17 -21.11
C ILE A 132 12.19 -5.76 -22.58
N LEU A 133 13.44 -5.51 -22.94
CA LEU A 133 13.83 -4.90 -24.19
C LEU A 133 14.33 -5.95 -25.19
N THR A 134 13.96 -5.79 -26.46
CA THR A 134 14.60 -6.50 -27.58
C THR A 134 15.74 -5.64 -28.10
N LEU A 135 16.97 -5.96 -27.68
CA LEU A 135 18.14 -5.14 -28.00
C LEU A 135 18.45 -5.16 -29.51
N PRO A 136 18.84 -4.02 -30.11
CA PRO A 136 19.17 -3.98 -31.53
C PRO A 136 20.31 -4.93 -31.91
N LEU A 137 20.12 -5.72 -32.97
CA LEU A 137 21.16 -6.62 -33.50
C LEU A 137 22.32 -5.85 -34.17
N ASN A 138 22.02 -4.71 -34.79
CA ASN A 138 23.04 -3.89 -35.44
C ASN A 138 23.96 -3.25 -34.38
N LYS A 139 25.26 -3.58 -34.41
CA LYS A 139 26.28 -3.12 -33.44
C LYS A 139 26.32 -1.60 -33.26
N LYS A 140 26.23 -0.82 -34.34
CA LYS A 140 26.24 0.65 -34.28
C LYS A 140 24.98 1.18 -33.59
N LYS A 141 23.82 0.63 -33.92
CA LYS A 141 22.52 0.95 -33.29
C LYS A 141 22.51 0.56 -31.80
N TYR A 142 23.00 -0.64 -31.48
CA TYR A 142 23.14 -1.15 -30.11
C TYR A 142 24.00 -0.23 -29.24
N LEU A 143 25.20 0.12 -29.71
CA LEU A 143 26.12 0.97 -28.93
C LEU A 143 25.54 2.36 -28.69
N ARG A 144 24.88 2.95 -29.71
CA ARG A 144 24.18 4.24 -29.54
C ARG A 144 23.06 4.11 -28.51
N PHE A 145 22.25 3.07 -28.60
CA PHE A 145 21.15 2.80 -27.69
C PHE A 145 21.63 2.67 -26.23
N VAL A 146 22.61 1.81 -25.98
CA VAL A 146 23.16 1.55 -24.64
C VAL A 146 23.77 2.81 -24.04
N ARG A 147 24.54 3.57 -24.84
CA ARG A 147 25.18 4.82 -24.38
C ARG A 147 24.16 5.87 -23.97
N ARG A 148 23.05 6.01 -24.70
CA ARG A 148 22.01 6.99 -24.35
C ARG A 148 21.15 6.51 -23.18
N MET A 149 20.85 5.21 -23.09
CA MET A 149 20.08 4.63 -21.98
C MET A 149 20.83 4.65 -20.65
N HIS A 150 22.09 4.22 -20.64
CA HIS A 150 22.86 4.00 -19.42
C HIS A 150 23.91 5.10 -19.16
N GLY A 151 24.22 5.93 -20.16
CA GLY A 151 25.27 6.93 -20.09
C GLY A 151 26.64 6.37 -20.48
N ARG A 152 27.68 7.19 -20.30
CA ARG A 152 29.08 6.80 -20.47
C ARG A 152 29.86 6.97 -19.18
N LYS A 153 30.83 6.08 -18.97
CA LYS A 153 31.90 6.22 -17.98
C LYS A 153 33.24 6.10 -18.71
N GLU A 154 33.64 7.17 -19.38
CA GLU A 154 34.99 7.28 -19.97
C GLU A 154 35.74 8.40 -19.25
N LYS A 155 37.08 8.30 -19.16
CA LYS A 155 37.94 9.30 -18.48
C LYS A 155 37.63 10.70 -19.03
N GLY A 156 36.97 11.54 -18.23
CA GLY A 156 36.61 12.92 -18.56
C GLY A 156 35.14 13.18 -18.93
N TYR A 157 34.35 12.16 -19.28
CA TYR A 157 32.94 12.32 -19.69
C TYR A 157 32.00 11.53 -18.77
N LYS A 158 31.20 12.25 -17.97
CA LYS A 158 30.11 11.70 -17.15
C LYS A 158 28.75 12.17 -17.69
N GLU A 159 28.35 11.70 -18.86
CA GLU A 159 26.97 11.91 -19.31
C GLU A 159 26.05 10.95 -18.55
N HIS A 160 25.06 11.50 -17.84
CA HIS A 160 24.03 10.71 -17.17
C HIS A 160 23.08 10.18 -18.25
N GLY A 161 22.95 8.85 -18.35
CA GLY A 161 22.01 8.25 -19.29
C GLY A 161 20.56 8.45 -18.86
N LEU A 162 19.63 8.23 -19.79
CA LEU A 162 18.19 8.36 -19.58
C LEU A 162 17.71 7.64 -18.31
N LEU A 163 18.23 6.45 -18.02
CA LEU A 163 17.85 5.71 -16.81
C LEU A 163 18.14 6.49 -15.53
N LYS A 164 19.27 7.19 -15.44
CA LYS A 164 19.59 7.98 -14.26
C LYS A 164 18.70 9.22 -14.16
N GLU A 165 18.41 9.87 -15.29
CA GLU A 165 17.51 11.04 -15.38
C GLU A 165 16.10 10.71 -14.89
N VAL A 166 15.59 9.52 -15.20
CA VAL A 166 14.23 9.08 -14.83
C VAL A 166 14.15 8.40 -13.47
N GLY A 167 15.25 8.29 -12.73
CA GLY A 167 15.29 7.54 -11.46
C GLY A 167 15.17 6.02 -11.63
N GLY A 168 15.46 5.52 -12.83
CA GLY A 168 15.42 4.11 -13.17
C GLY A 168 16.70 3.34 -12.82
N LYS A 169 16.59 2.01 -12.78
CA LYS A 169 17.69 1.08 -12.53
C LYS A 169 17.77 0.02 -13.63
N LYS A 170 18.99 -0.42 -13.92
CA LYS A 170 19.23 -1.60 -14.76
C LYS A 170 19.18 -2.84 -13.86
N LEU A 171 18.36 -3.82 -14.22
CA LEU A 171 18.30 -5.11 -13.51
C LEU A 171 19.13 -6.18 -14.23
N SER A 172 19.11 -6.19 -15.57
CA SER A 172 19.91 -7.09 -16.39
C SER A 172 20.29 -6.43 -17.72
N GLY A 173 20.97 -7.16 -18.61
CA GLY A 173 21.38 -6.66 -19.93
C GLY A 173 20.24 -6.04 -20.74
N ASN A 174 19.05 -6.65 -20.70
CA ASN A 174 17.86 -6.27 -21.45
C ASN A 174 16.66 -5.89 -20.56
N VAL A 175 16.84 -5.86 -19.24
CA VAL A 175 15.76 -5.55 -18.29
C VAL A 175 16.09 -4.29 -17.50
N ILE A 176 15.16 -3.35 -17.50
CA ILE A 176 15.24 -2.10 -16.75
C ILE A 176 13.97 -1.92 -15.92
N ILE A 177 14.08 -1.18 -14.83
CA ILE A 177 12.96 -0.82 -13.98
C ILE A 177 12.94 0.69 -13.80
N VAL A 178 11.78 1.32 -13.94
CA VAL A 178 11.65 2.78 -13.84
C VAL A 178 10.40 3.18 -13.04
N PRO A 179 10.40 4.33 -12.35
CA PRO A 179 9.19 4.86 -11.74
C PRO A 179 8.08 5.09 -12.76
N LYS A 180 6.84 4.72 -12.42
CA LYS A 180 5.67 4.81 -13.31
C LYS A 180 5.43 6.24 -13.77
N GLU A 181 5.73 7.23 -12.94
CA GLU A 181 5.59 8.65 -13.25
C GLU A 181 6.44 9.05 -14.47
N ASN A 182 7.59 8.39 -14.65
CA ASN A 182 8.53 8.66 -15.74
C ASN A 182 8.45 7.66 -16.92
N GLN A 183 7.50 6.72 -16.93
CA GLN A 183 7.40 5.69 -17.97
C GLN A 183 7.33 6.26 -19.40
N HIS A 184 6.63 7.39 -19.56
CA HIS A 184 6.38 8.02 -20.85
C HIS A 184 7.68 8.47 -21.54
N LYS A 185 8.68 8.91 -20.76
CA LYS A 185 10.00 9.34 -21.28
C LYS A 185 10.76 8.16 -21.87
N VAL A 186 10.69 7.00 -21.21
CA VAL A 186 11.31 5.76 -21.67
C VAL A 186 10.60 5.23 -22.90
N MET A 187 9.27 5.15 -22.89
CA MET A 187 8.48 4.69 -24.05
C MET A 187 8.73 5.57 -25.28
N SER A 188 8.72 6.89 -25.11
CA SER A 188 8.98 7.84 -26.20
C SER A 188 10.36 7.62 -26.82
N TYR A 189 11.37 7.37 -25.99
CA TYR A 189 12.72 7.08 -26.46
C TYR A 189 12.80 5.72 -27.19
N LEU A 190 12.17 4.67 -26.65
CA LEU A 190 12.15 3.33 -27.27
C LEU A 190 11.45 3.37 -28.65
N LEU A 191 10.33 4.10 -28.75
CA LEU A 191 9.63 4.32 -30.01
C LEU A 191 10.51 5.07 -31.02
N LYS A 192 11.18 6.15 -30.60
CA LYS A 192 12.09 6.92 -31.45
C LYS A 192 13.25 6.07 -31.99
N GLU A 193 13.85 5.23 -31.15
CA GLU A 193 14.94 4.34 -31.57
C GLU A 193 14.45 3.07 -32.28
N LYS A 194 13.14 2.84 -32.41
CA LYS A 194 12.53 1.62 -32.95
C LYS A 194 13.12 0.39 -32.26
N VAL A 195 12.99 0.36 -30.93
CA VAL A 195 13.38 -0.75 -30.07
C VAL A 195 12.12 -1.39 -29.54
N ASP A 196 11.92 -2.67 -29.82
CA ASP A 196 10.76 -3.40 -29.33
C ASP A 196 10.91 -3.67 -27.83
N TYR A 197 9.78 -3.64 -27.12
CA TYR A 197 9.75 -3.88 -25.69
C TYR A 197 8.43 -4.51 -25.26
N SER A 198 8.47 -5.23 -24.15
CA SER A 198 7.29 -5.51 -23.33
C SER A 198 7.47 -4.86 -21.97
N PHE A 199 6.37 -4.59 -21.27
CA PHE A 199 6.44 -4.04 -19.92
C PHE A 199 5.43 -4.68 -18.98
N LYS A 200 5.75 -4.66 -17.69
CA LYS A 200 4.86 -5.06 -16.60
C LYS A 200 4.90 -4.00 -15.51
N GLU A 201 3.72 -3.62 -15.02
CA GLU A 201 3.61 -2.80 -13.83
C GLU A 201 3.82 -3.69 -12.60
N ILE A 202 4.65 -3.22 -11.67
CA ILE A 202 4.94 -3.88 -10.40
C ILE A 202 4.88 -2.88 -9.26
N SER A 203 4.30 -3.30 -8.15
CA SER A 203 4.31 -2.55 -6.91
C SER A 203 5.48 -3.04 -6.06
N VAL A 204 6.44 -2.17 -5.78
CA VAL A 204 7.54 -2.48 -4.87
C VAL A 204 7.19 -1.94 -3.49
N PHE A 205 7.17 -2.83 -2.51
CA PHE A 205 7.02 -2.50 -1.10
C PHE A 205 8.42 -2.45 -0.48
N GLU A 206 8.74 -1.37 0.24
CA GLU A 206 9.94 -1.28 1.08
C GLU A 206 9.74 -1.94 2.44
#